data_AF-A0A523N2A6-F1
#
_entry.id   AF-A0A523N2A6-F1
#
_cell.length_a   1.000
_cell.length_b   1.000
_cell.length_c   1.000
_cell.angle_alpha   90.00
_cell.angle_beta   90.00
_cell.angle_gamma   90.00
#
_symmetry.space_group_name_H-M   'P 1'
#
loop_
_entity.id
_entity.type
_entity.pdbx_description
1 polymer ?
#
loop_
_entity_poly.entity_id
_entity_poly.type
_entity_poly.pdbx_seq_one_letter_code
_entity_poly.pdbx_strand_id
1 'polypeptide(L)'
;MVLFLFALYGCDSNFGIESQPLPPDKLNYEGHWETTGMKLIITRDGMLSYEKVGDGRKTSVNGPIKNFEGDDIVVGVWILTTTFTVQEPPHQEDGQWVMVVDNTKLYKKLFKQEIKQTPPPAGIET
;
A
#
# COMPACT_ATOMS: atom_id res chain seq x y z
N MET A 1 -33.17 -12.25 -43.97
CA MET A 1 -33.27 -10.98 -43.23
C MET A 1 -32.85 -11.28 -41.80
N VAL A 2 -31.58 -11.06 -41.47
CA VAL A 2 -31.01 -11.44 -40.16
C VAL A 2 -31.45 -10.40 -39.13
N LEU A 3 -32.24 -10.84 -38.14
CA LEU A 3 -32.71 -10.03 -37.04
C LEU A 3 -31.53 -9.62 -36.16
N PHE A 4 -31.32 -8.30 -36.05
CA PHE A 4 -30.50 -7.66 -35.04
C PHE A 4 -31.13 -7.88 -33.66
N LEU A 5 -30.55 -8.75 -32.84
CA LEU A 5 -30.77 -8.81 -31.39
C LEU A 5 -29.55 -8.21 -30.70
N PHE A 6 -29.50 -6.88 -30.68
CA PHE A 6 -28.68 -6.11 -29.75
C PHE A 6 -29.41 -6.06 -28.41
N ALA A 7 -29.02 -6.91 -27.47
CA ALA A 7 -29.45 -6.80 -26.08
C ALA A 7 -28.26 -7.16 -25.15
N LEU A 8 -27.52 -6.11 -24.79
CA LEU A 8 -26.96 -5.86 -23.46
C LEU A 8 -26.40 -7.08 -22.71
N TYR A 9 -25.32 -7.68 -23.23
CA TYR A 9 -24.38 -8.38 -22.36
C TYR A 9 -23.37 -7.34 -21.84
N GLY A 10 -23.31 -7.26 -20.51
CA GLY A 10 -22.84 -6.11 -19.75
C GLY A 10 -21.43 -5.61 -20.08
N CYS A 11 -21.23 -4.33 -19.76
CA CYS A 11 -19.92 -3.80 -19.42
C CYS A 11 -19.43 -4.44 -18.12
N ASP A 12 -19.11 -5.73 -18.11
CA ASP A 12 -18.49 -6.40 -16.95
C ASP A 12 -17.17 -7.07 -17.33
N SER A 13 -16.56 -6.66 -18.44
CA SER A 13 -15.16 -6.96 -18.73
C SER A 13 -14.23 -5.99 -17.99
N ASN A 14 -14.44 -5.81 -16.68
CA ASN A 14 -13.45 -5.19 -15.79
C ASN A 14 -12.40 -6.25 -15.46
N PHE A 15 -11.54 -6.54 -16.43
CA PHE A 15 -10.40 -7.42 -16.26
C PHE A 15 -9.33 -6.71 -15.40
N GLY A 16 -9.59 -6.64 -14.09
CA GLY A 16 -8.62 -6.91 -13.03
C GLY A 16 -7.52 -5.88 -12.74
N ILE A 17 -7.83 -4.58 -12.65
CA ILE A 17 -6.91 -3.58 -12.04
C ILE A 17 -7.65 -2.67 -11.04
N GLU A 18 -8.61 -3.20 -10.26
CA GLU A 18 -9.23 -2.41 -9.19
C GLU A 18 -8.62 -2.81 -7.84
N SER A 19 -8.00 -1.84 -7.16
CA SER A 19 -7.55 -2.02 -5.78
C SER A 19 -8.77 -2.05 -4.86
N GLN A 20 -8.84 -3.06 -4.00
CA GLN A 20 -9.88 -3.14 -2.99
C GLN A 20 -9.39 -2.47 -1.72
N PRO A 21 -10.20 -1.63 -1.06
CA PRO A 21 -9.80 -0.99 0.18
C PRO A 21 -9.44 -2.04 1.24
N LEU A 22 -8.56 -1.67 2.17
CA LEU A 22 -8.18 -2.61 3.24
C LEU A 22 -9.41 -3.04 4.04
N PRO A 23 -9.51 -4.34 4.38
CA PRO A 23 -10.56 -4.82 5.23
C PRO A 23 -10.42 -4.22 6.64
N PRO A 24 -11.53 -4.06 7.40
CA PRO A 24 -11.54 -3.32 8.67
C PRO A 24 -10.54 -3.82 9.72
N ASP A 25 -10.23 -5.11 9.70
CA ASP A 25 -9.28 -5.79 10.58
C ASP A 25 -7.81 -5.56 10.20
N LYS A 26 -7.52 -5.05 8.99
CA LYS A 26 -6.17 -4.77 8.48
C LYS A 26 -5.85 -3.29 8.38
N LEU A 27 -6.71 -2.40 8.89
CA LEU A 27 -6.47 -0.95 8.83
C LEU A 27 -5.16 -0.50 9.50
N ASN A 28 -4.61 -1.27 10.45
CA ASN A 28 -3.34 -0.95 11.11
C ASN A 28 -2.12 -1.06 10.18
N TYR A 29 -2.24 -1.83 9.09
CA TYR A 29 -1.20 -1.95 8.05
C TYR A 29 -1.03 -0.67 7.26
N GLU A 30 -2.07 0.17 7.18
CA GLU A 30 -2.02 1.47 6.52
C GLU A 30 -0.87 2.31 7.09
N GLY A 31 -0.01 2.80 6.20
CA GLY A 31 1.04 3.74 6.55
C GLY A 31 2.31 3.55 5.74
N HIS A 32 3.32 4.31 6.14
CA HIS A 32 4.65 4.22 5.58
C HIS A 32 5.53 3.48 6.55
N TRP A 33 6.22 2.49 6.04
CA TRP A 33 7.07 1.60 6.78
C TRP A 33 8.46 1.65 6.17
N GLU A 34 9.48 1.81 7.01
CA GLU A 34 10.84 1.99 6.54
C GLU A 34 11.86 1.32 7.44
N THR A 35 12.99 0.97 6.83
CA THR A 35 14.20 0.48 7.49
C THR A 35 15.41 0.82 6.61
N THR A 36 16.60 0.45 7.02
CA THR A 36 17.83 0.70 6.27
C THR A 36 17.77 0.03 4.89
N GLY A 37 17.66 0.84 3.83
CA GLY A 37 17.63 0.37 2.45
C GLY A 37 16.30 -0.27 2.00
N MET A 38 15.21 -0.15 2.77
CA MET A 38 13.91 -0.69 2.38
C MET A 38 12.76 0.21 2.85
N LYS A 39 11.76 0.36 1.98
CA LYS A 39 10.57 1.17 2.17
C LYS A 39 9.35 0.39 1.69
N LEU A 40 8.30 0.38 2.48
CA LEU A 40 7.01 -0.21 2.17
C LEU A 40 5.92 0.81 2.50
N ILE A 41 5.04 1.10 1.55
CA ILE A 41 3.89 1.97 1.72
C ILE A 41 2.65 1.13 1.48
N ILE A 42 1.72 1.17 2.41
CA ILE A 42 0.43 0.52 2.30
C ILE A 42 -0.62 1.61 2.44
N THR A 43 -1.45 1.80 1.42
CA THR A 43 -2.49 2.82 1.39
C THR A 43 -3.84 2.24 1.72
N ARG A 44 -4.74 3.05 2.29
CA ARG A 44 -6.09 2.62 2.69
C ARG A 44 -6.94 2.07 1.54
N ASP A 45 -6.69 2.54 0.32
CA ASP A 45 -7.33 2.06 -0.91
C ASP A 45 -6.82 0.67 -1.37
N GLY A 46 -5.89 0.07 -0.62
CA GLY A 46 -5.37 -1.26 -0.85
C GLY A 46 -4.29 -1.30 -1.93
N MET A 47 -3.50 -0.24 -2.08
CA MET A 47 -2.29 -0.27 -2.87
C MET A 47 -1.08 -0.50 -1.98
N LEU A 48 -0.13 -1.28 -2.49
CA LEU A 48 1.14 -1.54 -1.84
C LEU A 48 2.28 -1.13 -2.76
N SER A 49 3.16 -0.29 -2.24
CA SER A 49 4.37 0.17 -2.90
C SER A 49 5.59 -0.22 -2.07
N TYR A 50 6.44 -1.04 -2.65
CA TYR A 50 7.63 -1.58 -2.04
C TYR A 50 8.86 -1.14 -2.83
N GLU A 51 9.90 -0.75 -2.12
CA GLU A 51 11.19 -0.40 -2.67
C GLU A 51 12.29 -0.91 -1.74
N LYS A 52 13.23 -1.68 -2.28
CA LYS A 52 14.42 -2.14 -1.58
C LYS A 52 15.66 -1.84 -2.40
N VAL A 53 16.66 -1.25 -1.76
CA VAL A 53 17.96 -0.90 -2.32
C VAL A 53 19.02 -1.62 -1.49
N GLY A 54 19.72 -2.56 -2.10
CA GLY A 54 20.76 -3.37 -1.45
C GLY A 54 21.69 -4.00 -2.47
N ASP A 55 22.97 -4.21 -2.11
CA ASP A 55 23.98 -4.86 -2.94
C ASP A 55 24.08 -4.32 -4.38
N GLY A 56 23.96 -2.99 -4.53
CA GLY A 56 23.98 -2.33 -5.84
C GLY A 56 22.76 -2.57 -6.72
N ARG A 57 21.70 -3.20 -6.20
CA ARG A 57 20.44 -3.46 -6.89
C ARG A 57 19.28 -2.70 -6.24
N LYS A 58 18.34 -2.28 -7.09
CA LYS A 58 17.07 -1.68 -6.68
C LYS A 58 15.93 -2.59 -7.13
N THR A 59 15.14 -3.05 -6.18
CA THR A 59 13.91 -3.80 -6.41
C THR A 59 12.73 -2.91 -6.06
N SER A 60 11.78 -2.77 -6.97
CA SER A 60 10.55 -2.02 -6.71
C SER A 60 9.35 -2.85 -7.15
N VAL A 61 8.36 -2.94 -6.28
CA VAL A 61 7.09 -3.62 -6.55
C VAL A 61 5.98 -2.62 -6.24
N ASN A 62 5.08 -2.40 -7.18
CA ASN A 62 3.97 -1.49 -7.00
C ASN A 62 2.73 -2.13 -7.60
N GLY A 63 1.65 -2.23 -6.81
CA GLY A 63 0.42 -2.81 -7.30
C GLY A 63 -0.69 -2.87 -6.26
N PRO A 64 -1.89 -3.26 -6.71
CA PRO A 64 -3.02 -3.48 -5.83
C PRO A 64 -2.79 -4.74 -4.98
N ILE A 65 -3.24 -4.67 -3.73
CA ILE A 65 -3.37 -5.83 -2.86
C ILE A 65 -4.55 -6.65 -3.37
N LYS A 66 -4.28 -7.89 -3.77
CA LYS A 66 -5.28 -8.82 -4.29
C LYS A 66 -5.99 -9.57 -3.17
N ASN A 67 -5.24 -9.99 -2.15
CA ASN A 67 -5.76 -10.77 -1.04
C ASN A 67 -4.82 -10.71 0.17
N PHE A 68 -5.37 -11.01 1.35
CA PHE A 68 -4.60 -11.31 2.55
C PHE A 68 -4.73 -12.80 2.87
N GLU A 69 -3.61 -13.50 3.00
CA GLU A 69 -3.56 -14.89 3.44
C GLU A 69 -3.14 -14.94 4.91
N GLY A 70 -4.13 -14.82 5.81
CA GLY A 70 -3.87 -14.59 7.23
C GLY A 70 -3.32 -13.18 7.45
N ASP A 71 -2.02 -13.06 7.66
CA ASP A 71 -1.30 -11.79 7.77
C ASP A 71 -0.45 -11.46 6.53
N ASP A 72 -0.24 -12.45 5.65
CA ASP A 72 0.55 -12.30 4.43
C ASP A 72 -0.20 -11.48 3.39
N ILE A 73 0.55 -10.66 2.64
CA ILE A 73 -0.02 -9.70 1.69
C ILE A 73 0.30 -10.15 0.27
N VAL A 74 -0.73 -10.48 -0.50
CA VAL A 74 -0.59 -10.87 -1.91
C VAL A 74 -0.83 -9.64 -2.77
N VAL A 75 0.22 -9.15 -3.41
CA VAL A 75 0.19 -7.97 -4.29
C VAL A 75 0.40 -8.42 -5.72
N GLY A 76 -0.33 -7.86 -6.68
CA GLY A 76 -0.07 -8.22 -8.06
C GLY A 76 -1.05 -7.68 -9.07
N VAL A 77 -0.66 -7.82 -10.33
CA VAL A 77 -1.44 -7.39 -11.49
C VAL A 77 -1.58 -8.60 -12.40
N TRP A 78 -2.82 -8.97 -12.73
CA TRP A 78 -3.13 -10.12 -13.60
C TRP A 78 -2.47 -11.43 -13.13
N ILE A 79 -1.48 -11.93 -13.89
CA ILE A 79 -0.77 -13.21 -13.69
C ILE A 79 0.50 -13.08 -12.83
N LEU A 80 0.99 -11.87 -12.58
CA LEU A 80 2.18 -11.64 -11.77
C LEU A 80 1.74 -11.27 -10.36
N THR A 81 2.10 -12.12 -9.39
CA THR A 81 1.83 -11.91 -7.97
C THR A 81 3.11 -12.00 -7.18
N THR A 82 3.19 -11.22 -6.12
CA THR A 82 4.27 -11.19 -5.15
C THR A 82 3.63 -11.29 -3.79
N THR A 83 4.02 -12.30 -3.03
CA THR A 83 3.56 -12.50 -1.66
C THR A 83 4.60 -11.92 -0.72
N PHE A 84 4.16 -11.03 0.17
CA PHE A 84 4.96 -10.50 1.27
C PHE A 84 4.57 -11.25 2.53
N THR A 85 5.53 -11.99 3.10
CA THR A 85 5.29 -12.81 4.28
C THR A 85 5.34 -11.92 5.52
N VAL A 86 4.23 -11.77 6.24
CA VAL A 86 4.17 -10.96 7.45
C VAL A 86 4.25 -11.86 8.66
N GLN A 87 5.45 -11.99 9.21
CA GLN A 87 5.69 -12.83 10.38
C GLN A 87 5.11 -12.22 11.65
N GLU A 88 5.20 -10.89 11.76
CA GLU A 88 4.64 -10.15 12.88
C GLU A 88 3.79 -9.00 12.34
N PRO A 89 2.46 -9.02 12.58
CA PRO A 89 1.57 -7.96 12.13
C PRO A 89 1.92 -6.63 12.81
N PRO A 90 1.44 -5.49 12.25
CA PRO A 90 1.60 -4.18 12.86
C PRO A 90 1.22 -4.17 14.34
N HIS A 91 2.21 -3.95 15.20
CA HIS A 91 2.03 -3.83 16.64
C HIS A 91 2.89 -2.70 17.21
N GLN A 92 2.61 -2.29 18.44
CA GLN A 92 3.39 -1.26 19.13
C GLN A 92 4.43 -1.92 20.02
N GLU A 93 5.70 -1.55 19.80
CA GLU A 93 6.85 -1.93 20.63
C GLU A 93 7.54 -0.64 21.07
N ASP A 94 7.68 -0.42 22.38
CA ASP A 94 8.31 0.78 22.97
C ASP A 94 7.76 2.12 22.45
N GLY A 95 6.45 2.17 22.16
CA GLY A 95 5.78 3.37 21.65
C GLY A 95 6.01 3.63 20.15
N GLN A 96 6.69 2.74 19.44
CA GLN A 96 6.88 2.78 17.99
C GLN A 96 6.09 1.65 17.33
N TRP A 97 5.45 1.94 16.21
CA TRP A 97 4.81 0.90 15.41
C TRP A 97 5.86 0.12 14.64
N VAL A 98 5.80 -1.20 14.79
CA VAL A 98 6.71 -2.16 14.18
C VAL A 98 5.92 -3.24 13.45
N MET A 99 6.50 -3.76 12.38
CA MET A 99 6.03 -4.97 11.71
C MET A 99 7.23 -5.73 11.14
N VAL A 100 7.09 -7.04 10.99
CA VAL A 100 8.16 -7.87 10.40
C VAL A 100 7.65 -8.48 9.11
N VAL A 101 8.28 -8.07 8.00
CA VAL A 101 7.97 -8.55 6.65
C VAL A 101 9.20 -9.22 6.07
N ASP A 102 9.08 -10.47 5.62
CA ASP A 102 10.18 -11.26 5.07
C ASP A 102 11.45 -11.22 5.96
N ASN A 103 11.27 -11.49 7.26
CA ASN A 103 12.32 -11.43 8.30
C ASN A 103 13.01 -10.06 8.44
N THR A 104 12.43 -9.01 7.87
CA THR A 104 12.94 -7.65 7.96
C THR A 104 12.03 -6.82 8.85
N LYS A 105 12.58 -6.32 9.96
CA LYS A 105 11.86 -5.43 10.88
C LYS A 105 11.75 -4.03 10.24
N LEU A 106 10.51 -3.58 10.12
CA LEU A 106 10.14 -2.29 9.55
C LEU A 106 9.50 -1.42 10.65
N TYR A 107 9.77 -0.13 10.57
CA TYR A 107 9.25 0.85 11.50
C TYR A 107 8.29 1.77 10.78
N LYS A 108 7.12 2.01 11.38
CA LYS A 108 6.17 2.95 10.82
C LYS A 108 6.78 4.34 10.92
N LYS A 109 6.98 4.97 9.77
CA LYS A 109 7.37 6.38 9.71
C LYS A 109 6.22 7.18 10.30
N LEU A 110 6.41 7.66 11.51
CA LEU A 110 5.58 8.74 12.04
C LEU A 110 5.83 9.93 11.13
N PHE A 111 4.86 10.26 10.27
CA PHE A 111 4.84 11.59 9.70
C PHE A 111 4.66 12.52 10.88
N LYS A 112 5.76 13.10 11.35
CA LYS A 112 5.70 14.45 11.88
C LYS A 112 5.12 15.25 10.73
N GLN A 113 3.82 15.54 10.81
CA GLN A 113 3.23 16.62 10.06
C GLN A 113 3.99 17.86 10.57
N GLU A 114 5.18 18.11 10.02
CA GLU A 114 5.70 19.46 9.97
C GLU A 114 4.65 20.21 9.17
N ILE A 115 3.74 20.82 9.92
CA ILE A 115 2.96 21.97 9.50
C ILE A 115 3.95 22.90 8.81
N LYS A 116 4.09 22.75 7.49
CA LYS A 116 4.48 23.84 6.63
C LYS A 116 3.32 24.82 6.67
N GLN A 117 3.18 25.49 7.82
CA GLN A 117 2.67 26.85 7.83
C GLN A 117 3.60 27.58 6.87
N THR A 118 3.12 27.81 5.65
CA THR A 118 3.50 28.99 4.90
C THR A 118 3.53 30.14 5.91
N PRO A 119 4.61 30.95 5.96
CA PRO A 119 4.65 32.10 6.84
C PRO A 119 3.30 32.83 6.73
N PRO A 120 2.64 33.18 7.85
CA PRO A 120 1.50 34.08 7.79
C PRO A 120 1.91 35.26 6.88
N PRO A 121 1.11 35.64 5.87
CA PRO A 121 1.44 36.79 5.07
C PRO A 121 1.73 37.93 6.05
N ALA A 122 2.97 38.43 5.99
CA ALA A 122 3.42 39.55 6.80
C ALA A 122 2.34 40.62 6.72
N GLY A 123 1.96 41.15 7.89
CA GLY A 123 0.72 41.86 8.09
C GLY A 123 0.36 42.86 6.99
N ILE A 124 -0.94 42.97 6.73
CA ILE A 124 -1.48 44.27 6.39
C ILE A 124 -1.87 44.93 7.71
N GLU A 125 -0.91 45.70 8.22
CA GLU A 125 -1.24 46.86 9.05
C GLU A 125 -2.12 47.79 8.21
N THR A 126 -3.38 47.97 8.62
CA THR A 126 -4.18 49.19 8.43
C THR A 126 -5.21 49.30 9.54
#